data_AF-A0A7K0P005-F1
#
_entry.id   AF-A0A7K0P005-F1
#
_cell.length_a   1.000
_cell.length_b   1.000
_cell.length_c   1.000
_cell.angle_alpha   90.00
_cell.angle_beta   90.00
_cell.angle_gamma   90.00
#
_symmetry.space_group_name_H-M   'P 1'
#
loop_
_entity.id
_entity.type
_entity.pdbx_description
1 polymer ?
#
loop_
_entity_poly.entity_id
_entity_poly.type
_entity_poly.pdbx_seq_one_letter_code
_entity_poly.pdbx_strand_id
1 'polypeptide(L)'
;MVTTARWRKYGKDRLYVTADDEVHIGWRDLITGEDHLEQAALAAEYAAAVSEWIAANSESELPPPTTPALVASEVVEPAQEPPEPPDNWTDLAGRQAGTMAREQAILERQAAPVRTTIARVLRVHTDERAWRIGADGEEMVGAKLEKLVKKQPRWRFLNAIPVWDGDSDIDHLVIGPGGVFSLNAKHHPGAK
;
A
#
# COMPACT_ATOMS: atom_id res chain seq x y z
N MET A 1 12.12 -8.79 30.66
CA MET A 1 12.37 -7.63 29.78
C MET A 1 11.51 -7.80 28.54
N VAL A 2 11.28 -6.70 27.81
CA VAL A 2 10.43 -6.69 26.63
C VAL A 2 11.23 -6.07 25.49
N THR A 3 11.07 -6.60 24.29
CA THR A 3 11.74 -6.14 23.08
C THR A 3 10.71 -5.52 22.15
N THR A 4 11.06 -4.38 21.55
CA THR A 4 10.23 -3.71 20.56
C THR A 4 10.80 -3.89 19.15
N ALA A 5 9.94 -4.27 18.19
CA ALA A 5 10.31 -4.38 16.79
C ALA A 5 9.33 -3.59 15.91
N ARG A 6 9.82 -2.57 15.21
CA ARG A 6 9.03 -1.83 14.21
C ARG A 6 8.96 -2.63 12.92
N TRP A 7 7.75 -2.73 12.38
CA TRP A 7 7.45 -3.38 11.12
C TRP A 7 6.70 -2.42 10.21
N ARG A 8 7.16 -2.29 8.98
CA ARG A 8 6.56 -1.41 7.98
C ARG A 8 6.46 -2.14 6.64
N LYS A 9 5.24 -2.43 6.19
CA LYS A 9 4.95 -3.07 4.90
C LYS A 9 3.50 -2.81 4.49
N TYR A 10 3.22 -2.76 3.18
CA TYR A 10 1.86 -2.66 2.63
C TYR A 10 1.03 -1.48 3.18
N GLY A 11 1.65 -0.31 3.34
CA GLY A 11 0.99 0.89 3.89
C GLY A 11 0.65 0.81 5.38
N LYS A 12 1.10 -0.22 6.09
CA LYS A 12 0.95 -0.38 7.53
C LYS A 12 2.27 -0.05 8.23
N ASP A 13 2.17 0.54 9.41
CA ASP A 13 3.29 0.82 10.29
C ASP A 13 2.92 0.36 11.69
N ARG A 14 3.65 -0.62 12.22
CA ARG A 14 3.31 -1.29 13.48
C ARG A 14 4.52 -1.44 14.36
N LEU A 15 4.31 -1.25 15.66
CA LEU A 15 5.30 -1.54 16.68
C LEU A 15 4.88 -2.80 17.43
N TYR A 16 5.61 -3.90 17.25
CA TYR A 16 5.40 -5.13 18.01
C TYR A 16 6.16 -5.08 19.33
N VAL A 17 5.55 -5.62 20.38
CA VAL A 17 6.16 -5.81 21.70
C VAL A 17 6.12 -7.29 22.06
N THR A 18 7.30 -7.83 22.34
CA THR A 18 7.51 -9.26 22.68
C THR A 18 8.19 -9.35 24.03
N ALA A 19 7.79 -10.33 24.85
CA ALA A 19 8.52 -10.68 26.07
C ALA A 19 9.80 -11.48 25.74
N ASP A 20 10.74 -11.56 26.69
CA ASP A 20 12.00 -12.29 26.55
C ASP A 20 11.84 -13.80 26.29
N ASP A 21 10.68 -14.37 26.60
CA ASP A 21 10.32 -15.75 26.33
C ASP A 21 9.76 -15.96 24.89
N GLU A 22 9.97 -14.98 24.01
CA GLU A 22 9.42 -14.90 22.64
C GLU A 22 7.89 -14.85 22.58
N VAL A 23 7.21 -14.61 23.71
CA VAL A 23 5.75 -14.52 23.71
C VAL A 23 5.31 -13.12 23.26
N HIS A 24 4.46 -13.08 22.24
CA HIS A 24 3.88 -11.85 21.71
C HIS A 24 2.91 -11.22 22.73
N ILE A 25 3.20 -9.98 23.15
CA ILE A 25 2.37 -9.24 24.10
C ILE A 25 1.26 -8.46 23.37
N GLY A 26 1.63 -7.84 22.25
CA GLY A 26 0.73 -7.06 21.41
C GLY A 26 1.47 -6.16 20.42
N TRP A 27 0.73 -5.33 19.70
CA TRP A 27 1.30 -4.35 18.77
C TRP A 27 0.48 -3.07 18.69
N ARG A 28 1.14 -1.92 18.44
CA ARG A 28 0.49 -0.62 18.20
C ARG A 28 0.54 -0.30 16.71
N ASP A 29 -0.56 0.16 16.13
CA ASP A 29 -0.55 0.82 14.83
C ASP A 29 -0.01 2.26 14.98
N LEU A 30 1.13 2.55 14.36
CA LEU A 30 1.78 3.86 14.47
C LEU A 30 1.10 4.93 13.59
N ILE A 31 0.20 4.54 12.69
CA ILE A 31 -0.56 5.46 11.83
C ILE A 31 -1.85 5.89 12.53
N THR A 32 -2.60 4.92 13.07
CA THR A 32 -3.90 5.20 13.72
C THR A 32 -3.78 5.43 15.22
N GLY A 33 -2.70 4.99 15.85
CA GLY A 33 -2.48 5.02 17.29
C GLY A 33 -3.18 3.88 18.06
N GLU A 34 -3.87 2.97 17.36
CA GLU A 34 -4.64 1.87 17.94
C GLU A 34 -3.75 0.77 18.54
N ASP A 35 -4.10 0.31 19.74
CA ASP A 35 -3.39 -0.76 20.44
C ASP A 35 -4.12 -2.10 20.32
N HIS A 36 -3.40 -3.13 19.91
CA HIS A 36 -3.88 -4.51 19.87
C HIS A 36 -3.10 -5.36 20.87
N LEU A 37 -3.68 -5.54 22.06
CA LEU A 37 -3.11 -6.39 23.10
C LEU A 37 -3.60 -7.83 22.95
N GLU A 38 -2.66 -8.76 22.93
CA GLU A 38 -2.95 -10.20 22.95
C GLU A 38 -2.86 -10.76 24.38
N GLN A 39 -2.07 -10.12 25.24
CA GLN A 39 -1.92 -10.49 26.65
C GLN A 39 -2.30 -9.34 27.58
N ALA A 40 -3.56 -9.34 28.02
CA ALA A 40 -4.07 -8.32 28.95
C ALA A 40 -3.30 -8.27 30.29
N ALA A 41 -2.74 -9.41 30.74
CA ALA A 41 -1.95 -9.48 31.97
C ALA A 41 -0.65 -8.66 31.90
N LEU A 42 -0.12 -8.44 30.69
CA LEU A 42 1.13 -7.71 30.45
C LEU A 42 0.88 -6.29 29.90
N ALA A 43 -0.33 -5.76 30.07
CA ALA A 43 -0.74 -4.46 29.51
C ALA A 43 0.12 -3.29 30.01
N ALA A 44 0.57 -3.32 31.27
CA ALA A 44 1.42 -2.27 31.84
C ALA A 44 2.81 -2.26 31.20
N GLU A 45 3.40 -3.44 31.00
CA GLU A 45 4.71 -3.61 30.37
C GLU A 45 4.68 -3.22 28.90
N TYR A 46 3.60 -3.59 28.19
CA TYR A 46 3.32 -3.14 26.84
C TYR A 46 3.24 -1.62 26.73
N ALA A 47 2.43 -0.97 27.57
CA ALA A 47 2.23 0.48 27.52
C ALA A 47 3.53 1.25 27.81
N ALA A 48 4.36 0.74 28.73
CA ALA A 48 5.67 1.30 29.03
C ALA A 48 6.62 1.21 27.83
N ALA A 49 6.73 0.03 27.22
CA ALA A 49 7.60 -0.20 26.06
C ALA A 49 7.23 0.66 24.86
N VAL A 50 5.93 0.81 24.58
CA VAL A 50 5.47 1.65 23.48
C VAL A 50 5.71 3.14 23.76
N SER A 51 5.47 3.59 24.99
CA SER A 51 5.71 4.98 25.39
C SER A 51 7.19 5.34 25.33
N GLU A 52 8.07 4.45 25.77
CA GLU A 52 9.53 4.61 25.69
C GLU A 52 10.00 4.70 24.23
N TRP A 53 9.50 3.81 23.36
CA TRP A 53 9.82 3.83 21.94
C TRP A 53 9.35 5.14 21.28
N ILE A 54 8.11 5.58 21.54
CA ILE A 54 7.60 6.85 20.99
C ILE A 54 8.45 8.03 21.49
N ALA A 55 8.77 8.10 22.79
CA ALA A 55 9.59 9.18 23.33
C ALA A 55 10.98 9.22 22.68
N ALA A 56 11.64 8.07 22.53
CA ALA A 56 12.94 7.96 21.89
C ALA A 56 12.91 8.32 20.39
N ASN A 57 11.77 8.12 19.72
CA ASN A 57 11.61 8.34 18.28
C ASN A 57 10.88 9.64 17.91
N SER A 58 10.42 10.43 18.89
CA SER A 58 9.74 11.72 18.68
C SER A 58 10.70 12.92 18.57
N GLU A 59 11.99 12.77 18.89
CA GLU A 59 12.97 13.87 18.86
C GLU A 59 13.49 14.25 17.46
N SER A 60 12.99 13.62 16.39
CA SER A 60 13.45 13.88 15.02
C SER A 60 12.38 14.48 14.10
N GLU A 61 11.56 15.42 14.58
CA GLU A 61 10.74 16.23 13.68
C GLU A 61 10.35 17.59 14.28
N LEU A 62 11.30 18.54 14.25
CA LEU A 62 10.97 19.97 14.21
C LEU A 62 11.73 20.60 13.05
N PRO A 63 11.13 20.77 11.86
CA PRO A 63 11.58 21.81 10.95
C PRO A 63 11.31 23.18 11.62
N PRO A 64 12.17 24.20 11.41
CA PRO A 64 11.88 25.55 11.90
C PRO A 64 10.55 26.04 11.31
N PRO A 65 9.79 26.90 12.01
CA PRO A 65 8.51 27.39 11.52
C PRO A 65 8.73 28.27 10.28
N THR A 66 8.50 27.72 9.10
CA THR A 66 8.27 28.52 7.90
C THR A 66 6.84 29.04 7.97
N THR A 67 6.72 30.29 8.40
CA THR A 67 5.49 31.08 8.27
C THR A 67 4.95 30.98 6.84
N PRO A 68 3.70 30.56 6.59
CA PRO A 68 3.10 30.68 5.28
C PRO A 68 2.79 32.16 5.05
N ALA A 69 3.64 32.85 4.30
CA ALA A 69 3.29 34.13 3.71
C ALA A 69 2.21 33.86 2.65
N LEU A 70 1.01 34.38 2.92
CA LEU A 70 -0.10 34.46 1.99
C LEU A 70 0.36 35.26 0.76
N VAL A 71 0.67 34.61 -0.34
CA VAL A 71 0.81 35.26 -1.66
C VAL A 71 -0.31 34.74 -2.56
N ALA A 72 -1.42 35.47 -2.50
CA ALA A 72 -2.29 35.61 -3.65
C ALA A 72 -1.60 36.56 -4.64
N SER A 73 -1.34 36.09 -5.85
CA SER A 73 -1.56 36.85 -7.09
C SER A 73 -1.11 36.03 -8.30
N GLU A 74 -2.02 35.92 -9.26
CA GLU A 74 -1.76 35.49 -10.63
C GLU A 74 -0.50 36.15 -11.19
N VAL A 75 0.44 35.33 -11.64
CA VAL A 75 1.34 35.68 -12.73
C VAL A 75 1.16 34.59 -13.76
N VAL A 76 0.44 34.93 -14.83
CA VAL A 76 0.37 34.10 -16.05
C VAL A 76 1.74 34.20 -16.71
N GLU A 77 2.59 33.24 -16.39
CA GLU A 77 3.85 33.01 -17.09
C GLU A 77 3.51 32.50 -18.50
N PRO A 78 4.09 33.09 -19.58
CA PRO A 78 3.80 32.64 -20.94
C PRO A 78 4.20 31.17 -21.05
N ALA A 79 3.32 30.36 -21.65
CA ALA A 79 3.48 28.92 -21.80
C ALA A 79 4.85 28.56 -22.39
N GLN A 80 5.80 28.24 -21.52
CA GLN A 80 7.00 27.53 -21.91
C GLN A 80 6.54 26.15 -22.37
N GLU A 81 7.07 25.69 -23.51
CA GLU A 81 6.89 24.31 -23.93
C GLU A 81 7.23 23.39 -22.74
N PRO A 82 6.42 22.34 -22.48
CA PRO A 82 6.70 21.42 -21.39
C PRO A 82 8.16 20.96 -21.51
N PRO A 83 8.95 20.98 -20.41
CA PRO A 83 10.31 20.47 -20.46
C PRO A 83 10.29 19.07 -21.05
N GLU A 84 11.27 18.76 -21.91
CA GLU A 84 11.42 17.41 -22.46
C GLU A 84 11.39 16.42 -21.28
N PRO A 85 10.53 15.39 -21.35
CA PRO A 85 10.41 14.45 -20.27
C PRO A 85 11.80 13.82 -20.00
N PRO A 86 12.19 13.62 -18.74
CA PRO A 86 13.48 13.01 -18.43
C PRO A 86 13.61 11.65 -19.11
N ASP A 87 14.83 11.20 -19.39
CA ASP A 87 15.11 9.93 -20.12
C ASP A 87 14.44 8.68 -19.51
N ASN A 88 13.97 8.75 -18.27
CA ASN A 88 13.27 7.68 -17.55
C ASN A 88 11.73 7.85 -17.49
N TRP A 89 11.17 8.81 -18.23
CA TRP A 89 9.74 9.03 -18.27
C TRP A 89 9.01 7.87 -18.95
N THR A 90 7.97 7.37 -18.30
CA THR A 90 7.12 6.29 -18.83
C THR A 90 5.67 6.72 -18.77
N ASP A 91 4.99 6.73 -19.93
CA ASP A 91 3.55 6.99 -19.98
C ASP A 91 2.77 5.84 -19.34
N LEU A 92 1.96 6.17 -18.33
CA LEU A 92 1.13 5.21 -17.60
C LEU A 92 -0.21 4.94 -18.29
N ALA A 93 -0.62 5.78 -19.25
CA ALA A 93 -1.93 5.69 -19.89
C ALA A 93 -2.14 4.38 -20.67
N GLY A 94 -1.05 3.72 -21.08
CA GLY A 94 -1.07 2.43 -21.76
C GLY A 94 -1.05 1.20 -20.85
N ARG A 95 -0.90 1.36 -19.52
CA ARG A 95 -0.80 0.20 -18.62
C ARG A 95 -2.11 -0.57 -18.53
N GLN A 96 -2.00 -1.89 -18.54
CA GLN A 96 -3.11 -2.78 -18.27
C GLN A 96 -3.35 -2.85 -16.76
N ALA A 97 -4.61 -3.06 -16.38
CA ALA A 97 -4.97 -3.39 -15.01
C ALA A 97 -4.36 -4.74 -14.60
N GLY A 98 -3.94 -4.90 -13.35
CA GLY A 98 -3.39 -6.17 -12.88
C GLY A 98 -1.95 -6.47 -13.33
N THR A 99 -1.28 -5.60 -14.10
CA THR A 99 0.07 -5.90 -14.61
C THR A 99 1.08 -6.10 -13.48
N MET A 100 1.09 -5.23 -12.46
CA MET A 100 2.02 -5.37 -11.33
C MET A 100 1.67 -6.60 -10.46
N ALA A 101 0.38 -6.87 -10.22
CA ALA A 101 -0.05 -8.09 -9.53
C ALA A 101 0.33 -9.38 -10.31
N ARG A 102 0.26 -9.35 -11.66
CA ARG A 102 0.70 -10.45 -12.54
C ARG A 102 2.21 -10.66 -12.48
N GLU A 103 2.99 -9.59 -12.52
CA GLU A 103 4.45 -9.64 -12.38
C GLU A 103 4.84 -10.28 -11.05
N GLN A 104 4.18 -9.90 -9.95
CA GLN A 104 4.39 -10.50 -8.64
C GLN A 104 4.04 -11.99 -8.62
N ALA A 105 2.91 -12.39 -9.21
CA ALA A 105 2.53 -13.79 -9.32
C ALA A 105 3.57 -14.63 -10.08
N ILE A 106 4.19 -14.06 -11.12
CA ILE A 106 5.25 -14.71 -11.90
C ILE A 106 6.54 -14.84 -11.07
N LEU A 107 6.94 -13.80 -10.34
CA LEU A 107 8.12 -13.82 -9.47
C LEU A 107 7.99 -14.90 -8.38
N GLU A 108 6.84 -14.99 -7.73
CA GLU A 108 6.59 -16.03 -6.71
C GLU A 108 6.59 -17.44 -7.30
N ARG A 109 6.03 -17.62 -8.51
CA ARG A 109 6.06 -18.90 -9.22
C ARG A 109 7.49 -19.36 -9.53
N GLN A 110 8.38 -18.43 -9.90
CA GLN A 110 9.77 -18.75 -10.21
C GLN A 110 10.60 -19.09 -8.96
N ALA A 111 10.19 -18.61 -7.78
CA ALA A 111 10.87 -18.84 -6.51
C ALA A 111 10.58 -20.22 -5.87
N ALA A 112 9.67 -21.04 -6.40
CA ALA A 112 9.17 -22.25 -5.72
C ALA A 112 9.39 -23.59 -6.47
N PRO A 113 10.56 -24.27 -6.33
CA PRO A 113 10.69 -25.69 -6.65
C PRO A 113 10.45 -26.59 -5.41
N VAL A 114 9.38 -27.41 -5.47
CA VAL A 114 9.07 -28.63 -4.67
C VAL A 114 8.68 -28.48 -3.17
N ARG A 115 7.38 -28.58 -2.84
CA ARG A 115 6.88 -29.17 -1.56
C ARG A 115 5.54 -29.90 -1.73
N THR A 116 5.59 -31.20 -2.04
CA THR A 116 4.44 -32.05 -2.41
C THR A 116 3.67 -32.74 -1.28
N THR A 117 3.92 -32.49 0.02
CA THR A 117 3.20 -33.24 1.08
C THR A 117 2.66 -32.42 2.26
N ILE A 118 3.19 -31.23 2.54
CA ILE A 118 2.67 -30.37 3.63
C ILE A 118 1.47 -29.51 3.17
N ALA A 119 1.30 -29.30 1.86
CA ALA A 119 0.25 -28.46 1.27
C ALA A 119 -1.18 -29.00 1.45
N ARG A 120 -1.36 -30.30 1.76
CA ARG A 120 -2.70 -30.91 1.83
C ARG A 120 -3.38 -30.80 3.19
N VAL A 121 -2.61 -30.53 4.26
CA VAL A 121 -3.13 -30.56 5.64
C VAL A 121 -3.28 -29.15 6.25
N LEU A 122 -2.52 -28.16 5.78
CA LEU A 122 -2.51 -26.80 6.36
C LEU A 122 -3.31 -25.73 5.59
N ARG A 123 -4.15 -26.10 4.60
CA ARG A 123 -4.99 -25.13 3.86
C ARG A 123 -4.17 -23.93 3.32
N VAL A 124 -2.90 -24.16 3.01
CA VAL A 124 -1.98 -23.20 2.39
C VAL A 124 -2.40 -23.07 0.93
N HIS A 125 -3.34 -22.16 0.69
CA HIS A 125 -3.62 -21.67 -0.65
C HIS A 125 -2.37 -20.92 -1.11
N THR A 126 -1.57 -21.58 -1.93
CA THR A 126 -0.39 -21.07 -2.64
C THR A 126 -0.49 -19.58 -2.94
N ASP A 127 0.45 -18.77 -2.46
CA ASP A 127 0.48 -17.31 -2.61
C ASP A 127 0.29 -16.86 -4.07
N GLU A 128 0.85 -17.59 -5.04
CA GLU A 128 0.61 -17.43 -6.49
C GLU A 128 -0.89 -17.35 -6.86
N ARG A 129 -1.72 -18.21 -6.26
CA ARG A 129 -3.16 -18.24 -6.54
C ARG A 129 -3.85 -17.01 -5.97
N ALA A 130 -3.41 -16.50 -4.82
CA ALA A 130 -3.96 -15.29 -4.23
C ALA A 130 -3.64 -14.07 -5.11
N TRP A 131 -2.41 -13.96 -5.60
CA TRP A 131 -2.01 -12.90 -6.54
C TRP A 131 -2.75 -12.98 -7.87
N ARG A 132 -2.93 -14.19 -8.44
CA ARG A 132 -3.74 -14.35 -9.65
C ARG A 132 -5.19 -13.92 -9.43
N ILE A 133 -5.80 -14.33 -8.31
CA ILE A 133 -7.17 -13.93 -7.96
C ILE A 133 -7.26 -12.40 -7.81
N GLY A 134 -6.24 -11.77 -7.21
CA GLY A 134 -6.11 -10.32 -7.11
C GLY A 134 -6.04 -9.64 -8.48
N ALA A 135 -5.12 -10.09 -9.33
CA ALA A 135 -4.97 -9.58 -10.70
C ALA A 135 -6.26 -9.72 -11.52
N ASP A 136 -6.97 -10.85 -11.41
CA ASP A 136 -8.26 -11.03 -12.07
C ASP A 136 -9.29 -9.97 -11.60
N GLY A 137 -9.26 -9.62 -10.31
CA GLY A 137 -10.09 -8.56 -9.74
C GLY A 137 -9.80 -7.18 -10.33
N GLU A 138 -8.53 -6.83 -10.42
CA GLU A 138 -8.06 -5.58 -11.04
C GLU A 138 -8.42 -5.54 -12.53
N GLU A 139 -8.21 -6.63 -13.28
CA GLU A 139 -8.59 -6.74 -14.70
C GLU A 139 -10.10 -6.55 -14.90
N MET A 140 -10.93 -7.12 -14.02
CA MET A 140 -12.38 -6.94 -14.05
C MET A 140 -12.80 -5.49 -13.81
N VAL A 141 -12.13 -4.77 -12.91
CA VAL A 141 -12.38 -3.34 -12.67
C VAL A 141 -11.90 -2.52 -13.86
N GLY A 142 -10.71 -2.79 -14.40
CA GLY A 142 -10.19 -2.16 -15.62
C GLY A 142 -11.15 -2.26 -16.79
N ALA A 143 -11.73 -3.44 -17.03
CA ALA A 143 -12.73 -3.64 -18.09
C ALA A 143 -14.03 -2.81 -17.87
N LYS A 144 -14.39 -2.50 -16.62
CA LYS A 144 -15.51 -1.58 -16.31
C LYS A 144 -15.13 -0.13 -16.57
N LEU A 145 -13.90 0.27 -16.25
CA LEU A 145 -13.38 1.61 -16.51
C LEU A 145 -13.28 1.90 -18.02
N GLU A 146 -12.88 0.92 -18.83
CA GLU A 146 -12.93 1.05 -20.30
C GLU A 146 -14.35 1.32 -20.80
N LYS A 147 -15.35 0.61 -20.26
CA LYS A 147 -16.76 0.83 -20.60
C LYS A 147 -17.22 2.23 -20.18
N LEU A 148 -16.75 2.73 -19.02
CA LEU A 148 -17.05 4.08 -18.55
C LEU A 148 -16.50 5.12 -19.53
N VAL A 149 -15.22 5.05 -19.90
CA VAL A 149 -14.60 6.03 -20.81
C VAL A 149 -15.21 5.99 -22.21
N LYS A 150 -15.54 4.79 -22.73
CA LYS A 150 -16.27 4.64 -24.00
C LYS A 150 -17.64 5.32 -23.98
N LYS A 151 -18.35 5.27 -22.85
CA LYS A 151 -19.67 5.92 -22.69
C LYS A 151 -19.59 7.40 -22.36
N GLN A 152 -18.56 7.81 -21.61
CA GLN A 152 -18.38 9.17 -21.13
C GLN A 152 -16.92 9.62 -21.35
N PRO A 153 -16.61 10.18 -22.54
CA PRO A 153 -15.24 10.57 -22.91
C PRO A 153 -14.63 11.72 -22.08
N ARG A 154 -15.33 12.25 -21.08
CA ARG A 154 -14.77 13.21 -20.10
C ARG A 154 -14.05 12.52 -18.95
N TRP A 155 -14.19 11.20 -18.82
CA TRP A 155 -13.45 10.39 -17.86
C TRP A 155 -12.18 9.84 -18.49
N ARG A 156 -11.15 9.68 -17.65
CA ARG A 156 -9.87 9.04 -17.94
C ARG A 156 -9.51 8.13 -16.75
N PHE A 157 -8.64 7.17 -16.98
CA PHE A 157 -8.07 6.38 -15.91
C PHE A 157 -6.63 5.98 -16.22
N LEU A 158 -5.86 5.70 -15.17
CA LEU A 158 -4.54 5.09 -15.20
C LEU A 158 -4.60 3.81 -14.35
N ASN A 159 -3.84 2.78 -14.72
CA ASN A 159 -3.77 1.53 -13.97
C ASN A 159 -2.36 1.29 -13.43
N ALA A 160 -2.26 0.50 -12.37
CA ALA A 160 -1.02 -0.03 -11.81
C ALA A 160 0.05 1.07 -11.65
N ILE A 161 -0.26 2.10 -10.87
CA ILE A 161 0.62 3.27 -10.69
C ILE A 161 1.61 2.97 -9.56
N PRO A 162 2.92 3.00 -9.82
CA PRO A 162 3.91 2.73 -8.80
C PRO A 162 3.97 3.93 -7.84
N VAL A 163 3.91 3.67 -6.53
CA VAL A 163 3.94 4.72 -5.50
C VAL A 163 5.22 4.71 -4.65
N TRP A 164 6.12 3.74 -4.86
CA TRP A 164 7.41 3.64 -4.16
C TRP A 164 8.38 2.67 -4.86
N ASP A 165 9.62 2.58 -4.38
CA ASP A 165 10.66 1.60 -4.77
C ASP A 165 10.36 0.15 -4.28
N GLY A 166 9.08 -0.26 -4.23
CA GLY A 166 8.69 -1.58 -3.72
C GLY A 166 7.40 -2.13 -4.32
N ASP A 167 6.91 -3.25 -3.77
CA ASP A 167 5.80 -4.06 -4.29
C ASP A 167 4.41 -3.46 -3.99
N SER A 168 4.22 -2.14 -4.12
CA SER A 168 2.93 -1.49 -3.85
C SER A 168 2.59 -0.47 -4.92
N ASP A 169 1.36 -0.56 -5.41
CA ASP A 169 0.82 0.27 -6.46
C ASP A 169 -0.60 0.76 -6.14
N ILE A 170 -1.04 1.76 -6.89
CA ILE A 170 -2.45 2.14 -6.99
C ILE A 170 -3.03 1.40 -8.18
N ASP A 171 -3.97 0.50 -7.92
CA ASP A 171 -4.57 -0.36 -8.93
C ASP A 171 -5.21 0.48 -10.05
N HIS A 172 -6.00 1.49 -9.68
CA HIS A 172 -6.61 2.43 -10.61
C HIS A 172 -6.72 3.85 -10.06
N LEU A 173 -6.38 4.84 -10.89
CA LEU A 173 -6.70 6.26 -10.67
C LEU A 173 -7.68 6.72 -11.74
N VAL A 174 -8.81 7.28 -11.34
CA VAL A 174 -9.89 7.70 -12.24
C VAL A 174 -10.07 9.21 -12.14
N ILE A 175 -10.08 9.90 -13.28
CA ILE A 175 -10.09 11.36 -13.37
C ILE A 175 -11.26 11.78 -14.26
N GLY A 176 -12.09 12.72 -13.79
CA GLY A 176 -13.19 13.22 -14.59
C GLY A 176 -13.96 14.38 -13.94
N PRO A 177 -15.16 14.70 -14.45
CA PRO A 177 -15.95 15.85 -14.00
C PRO A 177 -16.35 15.82 -12.52
N GLY A 178 -16.36 14.65 -11.89
CA GLY A 178 -16.66 14.46 -10.46
C GLY A 178 -15.45 14.55 -9.54
N GLY A 179 -14.24 14.75 -10.08
CA GLY A 179 -12.98 14.78 -9.33
C GLY A 179 -12.04 13.64 -9.69
N VAL A 180 -11.16 13.32 -8.74
CA VAL A 180 -10.13 12.28 -8.83
C VAL A 180 -10.39 11.22 -7.77
N PHE A 181 -10.36 9.94 -8.17
CA PHE A 181 -10.65 8.79 -7.32
C PHE A 181 -9.55 7.76 -7.43
N SER A 182 -9.07 7.22 -6.31
CA SER A 182 -8.29 5.98 -6.31
C SER A 182 -9.23 4.80 -6.03
N LEU A 183 -9.08 3.72 -6.79
CA LEU A 183 -9.84 2.49 -6.61
C LEU A 183 -8.88 1.36 -6.31
N ASN A 184 -9.14 0.63 -5.23
CA ASN A 184 -8.49 -0.64 -4.93
C ASN A 184 -9.45 -1.79 -5.21
N ALA A 185 -8.99 -2.83 -5.89
CA ALA A 185 -9.76 -3.98 -6.28
C ALA A 185 -9.37 -5.20 -5.42
N LYS A 186 -10.33 -5.71 -4.65
CA LYS A 186 -10.16 -6.98 -3.91
C LYS A 186 -11.16 -8.00 -4.42
N HIS A 187 -10.65 -9.14 -4.87
CA HIS A 187 -11.46 -10.24 -5.35
C HIS A 187 -11.56 -11.33 -4.29
N HIS A 188 -12.78 -11.59 -3.82
CA HIS A 188 -13.09 -12.63 -2.83
C HIS A 188 -14.01 -13.69 -3.43
N PRO A 189 -13.47 -14.71 -4.15
CA PRO A 189 -14.29 -15.75 -4.76
C PRO A 189 -15.09 -16.52 -3.71
N GLY A 190 -16.42 -16.51 -3.83
CA GLY A 190 -17.32 -17.24 -2.93
C GLY A 190 -17.68 -16.52 -1.62
N ALA A 191 -17.26 -15.26 -1.43
CA ALA A 191 -17.83 -14.41 -0.39
C ALA A 191 -19.30 -14.09 -0.77
N LYS A 192 -20.21 -14.22 0.21
CA LYS A 192 -21.62 -13.81 0.09
C LYS A 192 -21.80 -12.41 0.64
#